data_AF-A0A979G3Y5-F1
#
_entry.id   AF-A0A979G3Y5-F1
#
_cell.length_a   1.000
_cell.length_b   1.000
_cell.length_c   1.000
_cell.angle_alpha   90.00
_cell.angle_beta   90.00
_cell.angle_gamma   90.00
#
_symmetry.space_group_name_H-M   'P 1'
#
loop_
_entity.id
_entity.type
_entity.pdbx_description
1 polymer ?
#
loop_
_entity_poly.entity_id
_entity_poly.type
_entity_poly.pdbx_seq_one_letter_code
_entity_poly.pdbx_strand_id
1 'polypeptide(L)'
;MKTKTAPSKVLIVDDEGDLCLLLNILLEGKGMEVEHVQSIAKAEEFLLQEKPSLILLDNRLPDGFGIDFLNFVKEEHPAAKVIMISGIDAAAEDVALENGADAFLKKPFTKTQLHEAVNKLLNREETVISPF
;
A
#
# COMPACT_ATOMS: atom_id res chain seq x y z
N MET A 1 29.30 -1.63 -0.58
CA MET A 1 28.68 -0.38 -0.05
C MET A 1 27.21 -0.45 -0.40
N LYS A 2 26.29 -0.52 0.58
CA LYS A 2 24.85 -0.44 0.30
C LYS A 2 24.53 1.03 0.03
N THR A 3 24.13 1.36 -1.19
CA THR A 3 23.63 2.70 -1.52
C THR A 3 22.40 2.95 -0.66
N LYS A 4 22.42 4.04 0.12
CA LYS A 4 21.25 4.47 0.91
C LYS A 4 20.22 4.97 -0.11
N THR A 5 19.31 4.11 -0.52
CA THR A 5 18.15 4.49 -1.34
C THR A 5 17.36 5.55 -0.58
N ALA A 6 16.87 6.58 -1.28
CA ALA A 6 15.96 7.56 -0.69
C ALA A 6 14.76 6.83 -0.07
N PRO A 7 14.18 7.36 1.02
CA PRO A 7 13.00 6.76 1.63
C PRO A 7 11.89 6.65 0.59
N SER A 8 11.23 5.49 0.54
CA SER A 8 10.09 5.25 -0.33
C SER A 8 8.88 5.94 0.31
N LYS A 9 8.25 6.88 -0.41
CA LYS A 9 6.99 7.48 0.02
C LYS A 9 5.85 6.48 -0.21
N VAL A 10 5.04 6.26 0.81
CA VAL A 10 3.92 5.32 0.84
C VAL A 10 2.65 6.09 1.20
N LEU A 11 1.57 5.83 0.46
CA LEU A 11 0.24 6.30 0.81
C LEU A 11 -0.59 5.13 1.33
N ILE A 12 -1.23 5.29 2.48
CA ILE A 12 -2.24 4.36 2.99
C ILE A 12 -3.62 5.01 2.77
N VAL A 13 -4.53 4.27 2.15
CA VAL A 13 -5.92 4.68 1.91
C VAL A 13 -6.83 3.65 2.55
N ASP A 14 -7.25 3.90 3.78
CA ASP A 14 -8.08 2.99 4.59
C ASP A 14 -8.78 3.82 5.68
N ASP A 15 -10.05 3.58 5.97
CA ASP A 15 -10.82 4.32 6.98
C ASP A 15 -10.70 3.73 8.40
N GLU A 16 -10.12 2.54 8.53
CA GLU A 16 -9.84 1.87 9.80
C GLU A 16 -8.58 2.46 10.46
N GLY A 17 -8.75 3.52 11.26
CA GLY A 17 -7.65 4.27 11.88
C GLY A 17 -6.63 3.41 12.65
N ASP A 18 -7.07 2.36 13.36
CA ASP A 18 -6.19 1.45 14.10
C ASP A 18 -5.27 0.65 13.16
N LEU A 19 -5.80 0.20 12.02
CA LEU A 19 -5.01 -0.49 11.01
C LEU A 19 -4.01 0.45 10.35
N CYS A 20 -4.44 1.68 10.06
CA CYS A 20 -3.59 2.70 9.47
C CYS A 20 -2.42 3.06 10.38
N LEU A 21 -2.66 3.21 11.69
CA LEU A 21 -1.62 3.41 12.68
C LEU A 21 -0.64 2.23 12.73
N LEU A 22 -1.15 1.00 12.72
CA LEU A 22 -0.31 -0.20 12.70
C LEU A 22 0.58 -0.25 11.45
N LEU A 23 -0.02 -0.05 10.26
CA LEU A 23 0.70 -0.03 8.99
C LEU A 23 1.77 1.07 8.98
N ASN A 24 1.44 2.27 9.46
CA ASN A 24 2.38 3.37 9.58
C ASN A 24 3.61 2.97 10.41
N ILE A 25 3.40 2.47 11.64
CA ILE A 25 4.49 2.03 12.54
C ILE A 25 5.37 0.96 11.88
N LEU A 26 4.77 -0.02 11.19
CA LEU A 26 5.51 -1.11 10.56
C LEU A 26 6.37 -0.63 9.40
N LEU A 27 5.87 0.31 8.59
CA LEU A 27 6.53 0.79 7.38
C LEU A 27 7.55 1.90 7.67
N GLU A 28 7.27 2.83 8.59
CA GLU A 28 8.26 3.80 9.09
C GLU A 28 9.46 3.10 9.73
N GLY A 29 9.22 2.01 10.46
CA GLY A 29 10.27 1.14 11.01
C GLY A 29 11.19 0.51 9.94
N LYS A 30 10.83 0.59 8.65
CA LYS A 30 11.62 0.18 7.49
C LYS A 30 12.24 1.35 6.71
N GLY A 31 12.15 2.56 7.25
CA GLY A 31 12.71 3.78 6.65
C GLY A 31 11.90 4.27 5.46
N MET A 32 10.58 4.11 5.50
CA MET A 32 9.63 4.67 4.54
C MET A 32 8.98 5.93 5.11
N GLU A 33 8.61 6.85 4.24
CA GLU A 33 7.80 8.02 4.60
C GLU A 33 6.35 7.65 4.32
N VAL A 34 5.48 7.69 5.32
CA VAL A 34 4.11 7.19 5.21
C VAL A 34 3.13 8.34 5.43
N GLU A 35 2.21 8.50 4.49
CA GLU A 35 1.01 9.33 4.67
C GLU A 35 -0.22 8.43 4.72
N HIS A 36 -1.24 8.85 5.46
CA HIS A 36 -2.50 8.14 5.55
C HIS A 36 -3.68 9.08 5.28
N VAL A 37 -4.63 8.58 4.47
CA VAL A 37 -5.90 9.24 4.18
C VAL A 37 -7.05 8.23 4.32
N GLN A 38 -8.24 8.72 4.65
CA GLN A 38 -9.39 7.88 5.02
C GLN A 38 -10.46 7.76 3.92
N SER A 39 -10.19 8.28 2.72
CA SER A 39 -11.18 8.34 1.65
C SER A 39 -10.51 8.46 0.28
N ILE A 40 -11.23 8.06 -0.78
CA ILE A 40 -10.81 8.20 -2.17
C ILE A 40 -10.55 9.66 -2.51
N ALA A 41 -11.47 10.56 -2.15
CA ALA A 41 -11.32 11.99 -2.43
C ALA A 41 -10.04 12.58 -1.81
N LYS A 42 -9.68 12.14 -0.59
CA LYS A 42 -8.43 12.55 0.06
C LYS A 42 -7.19 11.92 -0.57
N ALA A 43 -7.29 10.70 -1.08
CA ALA A 43 -6.22 10.09 -1.86
C ALA A 43 -5.98 10.86 -3.17
N GLU A 44 -7.05 11.25 -3.88
CA GLU A 44 -6.94 12.09 -5.08
C GLU A 44 -6.27 13.44 -4.77
N GLU A 45 -6.73 14.15 -3.73
CA GLU A 45 -6.11 15.41 -3.30
C GLU A 45 -4.60 15.26 -3.02
N PHE A 46 -4.21 14.18 -2.34
CA PHE A 46 -2.80 13.88 -2.06
C PHE A 46 -2.01 13.61 -3.34
N LEU A 47 -2.54 12.78 -4.23
CA LEU A 47 -1.89 12.38 -5.47
C LEU A 47 -1.68 13.54 -6.46
N LEU A 48 -2.47 14.61 -6.36
CA LEU A 48 -2.23 15.85 -7.13
C LEU A 48 -0.92 16.57 -6.72
N GLN A 49 -0.47 16.39 -5.47
CA GLN A 49 0.69 17.10 -4.93
C GLN A 49 1.91 16.19 -4.80
N GLU A 50 1.68 14.91 -4.55
CA GLU A 50 2.70 13.95 -4.14
C GLU A 50 2.74 12.74 -5.06
N LYS A 51 3.92 12.12 -5.17
CA LYS A 51 4.15 10.94 -6.02
C LYS A 51 4.62 9.77 -5.18
N PRO A 52 3.70 9.01 -4.53
CA PRO A 52 4.08 7.86 -3.74
C PRO A 52 4.62 6.74 -4.65
N SER A 53 5.60 6.00 -4.13
CA SER A 53 6.12 4.80 -4.78
C SER A 53 5.25 3.56 -4.55
N LEU A 54 4.46 3.59 -3.47
CA LEU A 54 3.58 2.52 -3.05
C LEU A 54 2.27 3.10 -2.50
N ILE A 55 1.16 2.47 -2.83
CA ILE A 55 -0.16 2.74 -2.28
C ILE A 55 -0.68 1.45 -1.66
N LEU A 56 -1.06 1.50 -0.39
CA LEU A 56 -1.84 0.47 0.28
C LEU A 56 -3.30 0.92 0.25
N LEU A 57 -4.16 0.17 -0.44
CA LEU A 57 -5.52 0.61 -0.76
C LEU A 57 -6.54 -0.38 -0.22
N ASP A 58 -7.39 0.07 0.70
CA ASP A 58 -8.57 -0.69 1.12
C ASP A 58 -9.64 -0.68 0.03
N ASN A 59 -10.40 -1.76 -0.06
CA ASN A 59 -11.45 -1.88 -1.07
C ASN A 59 -12.78 -1.21 -0.67
N ARG A 60 -13.09 -1.06 0.62
CA ARG A 60 -14.33 -0.42 1.08
C ARG A 60 -14.00 0.85 1.83
N LEU A 61 -14.18 1.97 1.15
CA LEU A 61 -13.97 3.30 1.70
C LEU A 61 -15.33 4.00 1.91
N PRO A 62 -15.41 5.02 2.78
CA PRO A 62 -16.67 5.72 3.06
C PRO A 62 -17.28 6.40 1.84
N ASP A 63 -16.47 6.68 0.81
CA ASP A 63 -16.85 7.37 -0.43
C ASP A 63 -16.79 6.48 -1.68
N GLY A 64 -16.56 5.17 -1.57
CA GLY A 64 -16.62 4.26 -2.72
C GLY A 64 -15.82 2.97 -2.56
N PHE A 65 -15.49 2.34 -3.70
CA PHE A 65 -14.68 1.14 -3.73
C PHE A 65 -13.26 1.42 -4.23
N GLY A 66 -12.26 0.88 -3.53
CA GLY A 66 -10.85 1.01 -3.91
C GLY A 66 -10.54 0.42 -5.29
N ILE A 67 -11.23 -0.64 -5.69
CA ILE A 67 -11.08 -1.22 -7.03
C ILE A 67 -11.43 -0.24 -8.16
N ASP A 68 -12.40 0.66 -7.94
CA ASP A 68 -12.77 1.67 -8.94
C ASP A 68 -11.69 2.77 -8.99
N PHE A 69 -11.15 3.15 -7.83
CA PHE A 69 -10.05 4.11 -7.70
C PHE A 69 -8.72 3.59 -8.27
N LEU A 70 -8.49 2.27 -8.24
CA LEU A 70 -7.29 1.64 -8.79
C LEU A 70 -7.06 2.01 -10.26
N ASN A 71 -8.13 2.07 -11.06
CA ASN A 71 -8.04 2.43 -12.47
C ASN A 71 -7.48 3.85 -12.65
N PHE A 72 -7.99 4.82 -11.88
CA PHE A 72 -7.46 6.19 -11.85
C PHE A 72 -5.98 6.22 -11.47
N VAL A 73 -5.60 5.49 -10.42
CA VAL A 73 -4.19 5.42 -9.98
C VAL A 73 -3.29 4.87 -11.09
N LYS A 74 -3.74 3.84 -11.83
CA LYS A 74 -2.94 3.23 -12.88
C LYS A 74 -2.82 4.10 -14.12
N GLU A 75 -3.81 4.92 -14.41
CA GLU A 75 -3.79 5.87 -15.51
C GLU A 75 -2.91 7.09 -15.20
N GLU A 76 -3.14 7.74 -14.04
CA GLU A 76 -2.47 9.00 -13.69
C GLU A 76 -1.12 8.80 -12.99
N HIS A 77 -0.95 7.68 -12.28
CA HIS A 77 0.26 7.33 -11.52
C HIS A 77 0.80 5.93 -11.87
N PRO A 78 1.11 5.64 -13.15
CA PRO A 78 1.49 4.29 -13.60
C PRO A 78 2.76 3.73 -12.95
N ALA A 79 3.61 4.59 -12.38
CA ALA A 79 4.80 4.18 -11.65
C ALA A 79 4.52 3.72 -10.21
N ALA A 80 3.37 4.12 -9.64
CA ALA A 80 3.01 3.75 -8.28
C ALA A 80 2.63 2.26 -8.22
N LYS A 81 3.25 1.57 -7.26
CA LYS A 81 2.87 0.21 -6.92
C LYS A 81 1.63 0.24 -6.05
N VAL A 82 0.67 -0.67 -6.30
CA VAL A 82 -0.57 -0.73 -5.53
C VAL A 82 -0.72 -2.13 -4.93
N ILE A 83 -0.84 -2.18 -3.61
CA ILE A 83 -1.25 -3.38 -2.87
C ILE A 83 -2.68 -3.15 -2.40
N MET A 84 -3.61 -3.95 -2.89
CA MET A 84 -4.97 -3.97 -2.37
C MET A 84 -4.97 -4.73 -1.04
N ILE A 85 -5.51 -4.13 0.02
CA ILE A 85 -5.68 -4.77 1.34
C ILE A 85 -7.18 -4.91 1.60
N SER A 86 -7.73 -6.11 1.74
CA SER A 86 -9.19 -6.26 1.86
C SER A 86 -9.59 -7.50 2.64
N GLY A 87 -10.68 -7.40 3.42
CA GLY A 87 -11.28 -8.52 4.15
C GLY A 87 -12.30 -9.34 3.36
N ILE A 88 -12.62 -8.96 2.12
CA ILE A 88 -13.66 -9.63 1.31
C ILE A 88 -13.08 -10.85 0.56
N ASP A 89 -13.98 -11.73 0.11
CA ASP A 89 -13.75 -13.06 -0.46
C ASP A 89 -12.54 -13.20 -1.41
N ALA A 90 -11.95 -14.39 -1.44
CA ALA A 90 -10.79 -14.72 -2.26
C ALA A 90 -11.02 -14.48 -3.78
N ALA A 91 -12.28 -14.47 -4.23
CA ALA A 91 -12.64 -14.10 -5.61
C ALA A 91 -12.32 -12.63 -5.95
N ALA A 92 -12.03 -11.78 -4.97
CA ALA A 92 -11.63 -10.39 -5.18
C ALA A 92 -10.13 -10.25 -5.52
N GLU A 93 -9.30 -11.26 -5.26
CA GLU A 93 -7.86 -11.20 -5.56
C GLU A 93 -7.60 -11.22 -7.06
N ASP A 94 -8.14 -12.22 -7.78
CA ASP A 94 -7.97 -12.34 -9.23
C ASP A 94 -8.50 -11.08 -9.94
N VAL A 95 -9.67 -10.58 -9.53
CA VAL A 95 -10.25 -9.34 -10.04
C VAL A 95 -9.34 -8.14 -9.77
N ALA A 96 -8.79 -8.01 -8.57
CA ALA A 96 -7.89 -6.90 -8.25
C ALA A 96 -6.63 -6.92 -9.12
N LEU A 97 -6.03 -8.09 -9.32
CA LEU A 97 -4.84 -8.26 -10.15
C LEU A 97 -5.15 -7.99 -11.63
N GLU A 98 -6.29 -8.47 -12.14
CA GLU A 98 -6.76 -8.20 -13.50
C GLU A 98 -7.01 -6.71 -13.75
N ASN A 99 -7.46 -5.96 -12.74
CA ASN A 99 -7.65 -4.50 -12.80
C ASN A 99 -6.35 -3.71 -12.50
N GLY A 100 -5.20 -4.38 -12.43
CA GLY A 100 -3.88 -3.73 -12.41
C GLY A 100 -3.25 -3.54 -11.04
N ALA A 101 -3.79 -4.12 -9.97
CA ALA A 101 -3.10 -4.17 -8.68
C ALA A 101 -1.79 -4.97 -8.83
N ASP A 102 -0.72 -4.52 -8.17
CA ASP A 102 0.56 -5.23 -8.23
C ASP A 102 0.62 -6.39 -7.22
N ALA A 103 -0.17 -6.32 -6.15
CA ALA A 103 -0.39 -7.41 -5.22
C ALA A 103 -1.73 -7.26 -4.48
N PHE A 104 -2.15 -8.34 -3.82
CA PHE A 104 -3.30 -8.37 -2.95
C PHE A 104 -2.89 -8.94 -1.58
N LEU A 105 -3.43 -8.37 -0.50
CA LEU A 105 -3.20 -8.83 0.87
C LEU A 105 -4.54 -8.97 1.60
N LYS A 106 -4.95 -10.21 1.85
CA LYS A 106 -6.22 -10.51 2.52
C LYS A 106 -6.16 -10.19 4.02
N LYS A 107 -7.14 -9.46 4.56
CA LYS A 107 -7.35 -9.31 6.00
C LYS A 107 -7.97 -10.62 6.57
N PRO A 108 -7.51 -11.15 7.73
CA PRO A 108 -6.36 -10.69 8.50
C PRO A 108 -5.04 -11.15 7.87
N PHE A 109 -4.01 -10.30 7.98
CA PHE A 109 -2.65 -10.60 7.52
C PHE A 109 -1.65 -10.44 8.66
N THR A 110 -0.50 -11.10 8.51
CA THR A 110 0.63 -10.99 9.43
C THR A 110 1.59 -9.88 8.99
N LYS A 111 2.39 -9.38 9.95
CA LYS A 111 3.51 -8.48 9.67
C LYS A 111 4.47 -9.01 8.59
N THR A 112 4.73 -10.32 8.60
CA THR A 112 5.59 -10.97 7.62
C THR A 112 4.99 -10.88 6.22
N GLN A 113 3.70 -11.21 6.05
CA GLN A 113 3.04 -11.12 4.74
C GLN A 113 3.03 -9.69 4.19
N LEU A 114 2.79 -8.68 5.05
CA LEU A 114 2.90 -7.27 4.64
C LEU A 114 4.31 -6.94 4.14
N HIS A 115 5.34 -7.30 4.91
CA HIS A 115 6.72 -7.02 4.54
C HIS A 115 7.14 -7.73 3.26
N GLU A 116 6.79 -9.00 3.09
CA GLU A 116 7.07 -9.76 1.88
C GLU A 116 6.45 -9.11 0.65
N ALA A 117 5.17 -8.70 0.74
CA ALA A 117 4.49 -8.00 -0.35
C ALA A 117 5.18 -6.68 -0.71
N VAL A 118 5.48 -5.85 0.29
CA VAL A 118 6.15 -4.55 0.08
C VAL A 118 7.57 -4.72 -0.49
N ASN A 119 8.36 -5.63 0.08
CA ASN A 119 9.74 -5.85 -0.34
C ASN A 119 9.83 -6.40 -1.76
N LYS A 120 8.92 -7.31 -2.12
CA LYS A 120 8.82 -7.86 -3.48
C LYS A 120 8.52 -6.79 -4.51
N LEU A 121 7.65 -5.83 -4.20
CA LEU A 121 7.28 -4.77 -5.14
C LEU A 121 8.30 -3.63 -5.23
N LEU A 122 8.94 -3.28 -4.11
CA LEU A 122 9.94 -2.21 -4.05
C LEU A 122 11.37 -2.71 -4.28
N ASN A 123 11.56 -4.00 -4.57
CA ASN A 123 12.86 -4.67 -4.70
C ASN A 123 13.81 -4.34 -3.53
N ARG A 124 13.27 -4.33 -2.31
CA ARG A 124 14.04 -4.08 -1.08
C ARG A 124 14.55 -5.41 -0.54
N GLU A 125 15.84 -5.49 -0.23
CA GLU A 125 16.36 -6.61 0.54
C GLU A 125 15.74 -6.59 1.94
N GLU A 126 15.30 -7.74 2.45
CA GLU A 126 15.01 -7.86 3.87
C GLU A 126 16.28 -7.55 4.65
N THR A 127 16.29 -6.44 5.38
CA THR A 127 17.26 -6.25 6.46
C THR A 127 16.96 -7.32 7.50
N VAL A 128 17.66 -8.45 7.41
CA VAL A 128 17.72 -9.46 8.47
C VAL A 128 18.30 -8.75 9.69
N ILE A 129 17.43 -8.35 10.60
CA ILE A 129 17.86 -7.84 11.89
C ILE A 129 18.34 -9.09 12.63
N SER A 130 19.66 -9.26 12.71
CA SER A 130 20.25 -10.32 13.52
C SER A 130 19.67 -10.22 14.92
N PRO A 131 19.00 -11.25 15.46
CA PRO A 131 18.76 -11.29 16.88
C PRO A 131 20.14 -11.41 17.54
N PHE A 132 20.51 -10.41 18.33
CA PHE A 132 21.55 -10.61 19.34
C PHE A 132 20.96 -11.42 20.49
#